data_AF-A0A974DWW2-F1
#
_entry.id   AF-A0A974DWW2-F1
#
_cell.length_a   1.000
_cell.length_b   1.000
_cell.length_c   1.000
_cell.angle_alpha   90.00
_cell.angle_beta   90.00
_cell.angle_gamma   90.00
#
_symmetry.space_group_name_H-M   'P 1'
#
loop_
_entity.id
_entity.type
_entity.pdbx_description
1 polymer ?
#
loop_
_entity_poly.entity_id
_entity_poly.type
_entity_poly.pdbx_seq_one_letter_code
_entity_poly.pdbx_strand_id
1 'polypeptide(L)'
;MKKKEDRRRSFRGAHCGLLNSSISAAFQDKPLLSYKRGKSLKDQLVRADIGSAKGHKQRFLQNPKFGTFPCLHCVQCNSVIKGKSFFHPHSGKKYPIRNYYTCESTYVIYLLKCPCGLLYIGETTQKIRDRICKHKSTIRREITALPVPAHFHAARHSVSQLKFQIIDSVDEPRRGGDRLMMLKKLEMQWIHKLDTIWPRGLNREYTPAMFMFR
;
A
#
# COMPACT_ATOMS: atom_id res chain seq x y z
N MET A 1 -31.27 -19.87 -27.55
CA MET A 1 -31.32 -18.54 -28.22
C MET A 1 -30.00 -17.83 -27.91
N LYS A 2 -29.11 -17.37 -28.78
CA LYS A 2 -29.03 -17.12 -30.23
C LYS A 2 -27.72 -17.76 -30.73
N LYS A 3 -27.76 -18.59 -31.79
CA LYS A 3 -26.57 -19.08 -32.50
C LYS A 3 -25.87 -17.87 -33.14
N LYS A 4 -24.55 -17.74 -32.94
CA LYS A 4 -23.73 -16.74 -33.64
C LYS A 4 -23.61 -17.18 -35.09
N GLU A 5 -24.27 -16.44 -35.95
CA GLU A 5 -24.23 -16.58 -37.39
C GLU A 5 -22.90 -16.06 -37.92
N ASP A 6 -22.11 -16.99 -38.46
CA ASP A 6 -20.78 -16.74 -38.98
C ASP A 6 -20.91 -16.08 -40.35
N ARG A 7 -20.86 -14.74 -40.37
CA ARG A 7 -20.99 -13.93 -41.59
C ARG A 7 -19.74 -14.14 -42.46
N ARG A 8 -19.77 -15.18 -43.30
CA ARG A 8 -18.86 -15.36 -44.44
C ARG A 8 -19.12 -14.25 -45.46
N ARG A 9 -18.44 -13.13 -45.29
CA ARG A 9 -18.36 -12.08 -46.31
C ARG A 9 -17.49 -12.59 -47.46
N SER A 10 -18.13 -13.02 -48.54
CA SER A 10 -17.49 -13.18 -49.84
C SER A 10 -17.08 -11.80 -50.34
N PHE A 11 -15.79 -11.48 -50.25
CA PHE A 11 -15.21 -10.35 -50.96
C PHE A 11 -14.24 -10.91 -51.99
N ARG A 12 -14.55 -10.65 -53.26
CA ARG A 12 -13.67 -10.89 -54.41
C ARG A 12 -12.47 -9.95 -54.28
N GLY A 13 -11.38 -10.47 -53.71
CA GLY A 13 -10.08 -9.78 -53.64
C GLY A 13 -9.06 -10.59 -54.43
N ALA A 14 -8.80 -10.15 -55.66
CA ALA A 14 -7.81 -10.70 -56.55
C ALA A 14 -6.39 -10.40 -56.03
N HIS A 15 -5.78 -11.34 -55.29
CA HIS A 15 -4.32 -11.40 -55.13
C HIS A 15 -3.90 -12.75 -54.52
N CYS A 16 -3.94 -13.82 -55.30
CA CYS A 16 -3.22 -15.05 -54.97
C CYS A 16 -2.68 -15.65 -56.27
N GLY A 17 -1.65 -15.00 -56.82
CA GLY A 17 -0.98 -15.40 -58.06
C GLY A 17 0.50 -15.68 -57.88
N LEU A 18 0.94 -16.10 -56.69
CA LEU A 18 2.37 -16.35 -56.40
C LEU A 18 2.58 -17.63 -55.57
N LEU A 19 2.00 -18.74 -56.00
CA LEU A 19 2.53 -20.06 -55.65
C LEU A 19 3.26 -20.59 -56.88
N ASN A 20 4.60 -20.52 -56.85
CA ASN A 20 5.46 -21.13 -57.86
C ASN A 20 5.09 -22.61 -58.03
N SER A 21 5.05 -23.05 -59.29
CA SER A 21 4.69 -24.41 -59.72
C SER A 21 5.53 -25.53 -59.09
N SER A 22 6.69 -25.20 -58.50
CA SER A 22 7.60 -26.16 -57.86
C SER A 22 7.17 -26.62 -56.47
N ILE A 23 6.25 -25.92 -55.78
CA ILE A 23 5.90 -26.19 -54.37
C ILE A 23 4.58 -26.97 -54.25
N SER A 24 3.76 -27.04 -55.31
CA SER A 24 2.46 -27.72 -55.25
C SER A 24 2.59 -29.25 -55.12
N ALA A 25 3.70 -29.84 -55.58
CA ALA A 25 3.95 -31.28 -55.51
C ALA A 25 4.20 -31.80 -54.08
N ALA A 26 4.43 -30.93 -53.10
CA ALA A 26 4.76 -31.30 -51.72
C ALA A 26 3.54 -31.42 -50.79
N PHE A 27 2.33 -31.05 -51.24
CA PHE A 27 1.13 -31.03 -50.40
C PHE A 27 0.00 -31.83 -51.06
N GLN A 28 -0.51 -32.86 -50.35
CA GLN A 28 -1.66 -33.68 -50.82
C GLN A 28 -2.98 -32.89 -50.85
N ASP A 29 -3.14 -31.93 -49.93
CA ASP A 29 -4.29 -31.03 -49.88
C ASP A 29 -3.86 -29.57 -50.01
N LYS A 30 -4.74 -28.72 -50.56
CA LYS A 30 -4.49 -27.28 -50.66
C LYS A 30 -4.16 -26.70 -49.27
N PRO A 31 -3.04 -26.01 -49.09
CA PRO A 31 -2.66 -25.50 -47.79
C PRO A 31 -3.68 -24.48 -47.29
N LEU A 32 -4.07 -24.62 -46.02
CA LEU A 32 -4.96 -23.66 -45.36
C LEU A 32 -4.20 -22.36 -45.09
N LEU A 33 -4.49 -21.35 -45.89
CA LEU A 33 -3.92 -20.02 -45.70
C LEU A 33 -4.76 -19.24 -44.68
N SER A 34 -4.25 -19.12 -43.45
CA SER A 34 -4.88 -18.30 -42.41
C SER A 34 -4.32 -16.88 -42.46
N TYR A 35 -5.16 -15.90 -42.74
CA TYR A 35 -4.79 -14.49 -42.69
C TYR A 35 -4.90 -13.98 -41.26
N LYS A 36 -3.77 -13.59 -40.67
CA LYS A 36 -3.77 -12.86 -39.40
C LYS A 36 -4.14 -11.40 -39.67
N ARG A 37 -5.20 -10.90 -39.04
CA ARG A 37 -5.54 -9.47 -39.12
C ARG A 37 -4.36 -8.63 -38.61
N GLY A 38 -4.05 -7.54 -39.31
CA GLY A 38 -3.12 -6.53 -38.83
C GLY A 38 -3.60 -5.91 -37.51
N LYS A 39 -2.67 -5.40 -36.70
CA LYS A 39 -3.02 -4.68 -35.47
C LYS A 39 -3.78 -3.40 -35.84
N SER A 40 -5.03 -3.27 -35.42
CA SER A 40 -5.78 -2.03 -35.59
C SER A 40 -5.33 -0.98 -34.55
N LEU A 41 -5.66 0.30 -34.77
CA LEU A 41 -5.48 1.35 -33.76
C LEU A 41 -6.17 0.96 -32.44
N LYS A 42 -7.35 0.34 -32.50
CA LYS A 42 -8.02 -0.21 -31.32
C LYS A 42 -7.13 -1.22 -30.57
N ASP A 43 -6.43 -2.11 -31.29
CA ASP A 43 -5.55 -3.12 -30.69
C ASP A 43 -4.24 -2.52 -30.11
N GLN A 44 -3.83 -1.36 -30.61
CA GLN A 44 -2.70 -0.59 -30.06
C GLN A 44 -3.11 0.25 -28.84
N LEU A 45 -4.33 0.82 -28.87
CA LEU A 45 -4.87 1.71 -27.85
C LEU A 45 -5.66 0.99 -26.74
N VAL A 46 -5.67 -0.36 -26.70
CA VAL A 46 -6.40 -1.13 -25.67
C VAL A 46 -5.89 -0.82 -24.26
N ARG A 47 -4.62 -0.44 -24.13
CA ARG A 47 -4.06 -0.06 -22.82
C ARG A 47 -4.18 1.44 -22.63
N ALA A 48 -5.29 1.86 -22.02
CA ALA A 48 -5.43 3.20 -21.45
C ALA A 48 -4.41 3.45 -20.32
N ASP A 49 -3.77 2.40 -19.79
CA ASP A 49 -2.64 2.49 -18.86
C ASP A 49 -1.31 2.29 -19.60
N ILE A 50 -0.41 3.27 -19.47
CA ILE A 50 1.01 3.10 -19.86
C ILE A 50 1.73 2.15 -18.86
N GLY A 51 1.04 1.70 -17.82
CA GLY A 51 1.59 0.91 -16.73
C GLY A 51 2.35 1.82 -15.77
N SER A 52 2.83 1.24 -14.68
CA SER A 52 3.80 1.93 -13.82
C SER A 52 4.95 2.47 -14.66
N ALA A 53 5.24 3.78 -14.55
CA ALA A 53 6.62 4.23 -14.71
C ALA A 53 7.45 3.24 -13.90
N LYS A 54 8.31 2.47 -14.57
CA LYS A 54 9.14 1.45 -13.93
C LYS A 54 9.75 2.15 -12.71
N GLY A 55 9.40 1.68 -11.51
CA GLY A 55 9.81 2.33 -10.27
C GLY A 55 11.30 2.62 -10.34
N HIS A 56 11.73 3.76 -9.77
CA HIS A 56 13.12 4.22 -9.81
C HIS A 56 14.08 3.02 -9.80
N LYS A 57 14.65 2.68 -10.97
CA LYS A 57 15.62 1.59 -11.03
C LYS A 57 16.75 2.03 -10.11
N GLN A 58 16.95 1.27 -9.02
CA GLN A 58 18.04 1.49 -8.09
C GLN A 58 19.32 1.61 -8.91
N ARG A 59 19.90 2.82 -8.94
CA ARG A 59 21.19 3.08 -9.59
C ARG A 59 22.36 2.62 -8.70
N PHE A 60 22.07 2.23 -7.46
CA PHE A 60 23.05 1.88 -6.44
C PHE A 60 23.04 0.37 -6.19
N LEU A 61 24.22 -0.23 -5.99
CA LEU A 61 24.39 -1.68 -5.79
C LEU A 61 24.01 -2.16 -4.38
N GLN A 62 23.55 -1.28 -3.49
CA GLN A 62 23.20 -1.65 -2.13
C GLN A 62 21.74 -2.12 -2.02
N ASN A 63 21.53 -3.15 -1.21
CA ASN A 63 20.18 -3.62 -0.89
C ASN A 63 19.34 -2.48 -0.31
N PRO A 64 18.11 -2.26 -0.81
CA PRO A 64 17.24 -1.21 -0.32
C PRO A 64 17.01 -1.38 1.19
N LYS A 65 17.25 -0.29 1.94
CA LYS A 65 17.00 -0.25 3.38
C LYS A 65 15.51 -0.05 3.60
N PHE A 66 14.86 -1.01 4.25
CA PHE A 66 13.46 -0.90 4.67
C PHE A 66 13.38 -0.78 6.19
N GLY A 67 12.36 -0.10 6.70
CA GLY A 67 12.16 0.14 8.12
C GLY A 67 11.99 1.60 8.49
N THR A 68 11.85 1.85 9.79
CA THR A 68 11.83 3.21 10.35
C THR A 68 13.21 3.60 10.85
N PHE A 69 13.67 4.80 10.49
CA PHE A 69 14.96 5.34 10.90
C PHE A 69 14.80 6.80 11.39
N PRO A 70 15.63 7.26 12.34
CA PRO A 70 15.63 8.65 12.75
C PRO A 70 16.10 9.53 11.58
N CYS A 71 15.53 10.73 11.44
CA CYS A 71 16.07 11.69 10.47
C CYS A 71 17.34 12.38 10.97
N LEU A 72 17.71 12.24 12.25
CA LEU A 72 18.85 12.89 12.94
C LEU A 72 18.78 14.42 13.08
N HIS A 73 17.74 15.06 12.53
CA HIS A 73 17.58 16.52 12.55
C HIS A 73 16.39 17.00 13.40
N CYS A 74 15.73 16.10 14.15
CA CYS A 74 14.56 16.47 14.96
C CYS A 74 14.57 15.86 16.36
N VAL A 75 14.00 16.60 17.32
CA VAL A 75 13.86 16.18 18.74
C VAL A 75 13.11 14.86 18.89
N GLN A 76 12.22 14.53 17.96
CA GLN A 76 11.43 13.30 18.01
C GLN A 76 12.23 12.04 17.66
N CYS A 77 13.43 12.17 17.08
CA CYS A 77 14.31 11.04 16.78
C CYS A 77 14.61 10.17 18.00
N ASN A 78 14.67 10.76 19.20
CA ASN A 78 14.93 10.06 20.46
C ASN A 78 13.82 9.07 20.85
N SER A 79 12.61 9.25 20.30
CA SER A 79 11.46 8.36 20.52
C SER A 79 11.28 7.33 19.40
N VAL A 80 12.12 7.32 18.37
CA VAL A 80 12.00 6.37 17.24
C VAL A 80 12.47 4.98 17.65
N ILE A 81 11.62 3.98 17.44
CA ILE A 81 12.02 2.57 17.44
C ILE A 81 12.59 2.27 16.05
N LYS A 82 13.91 2.07 15.99
CA LYS A 82 14.60 1.75 14.75
C LYS A 82 14.41 0.28 14.43
N GLY A 83 14.12 -0.05 13.17
CA GLY A 83 14.03 -1.45 12.78
C GLY A 83 13.33 -1.67 11.45
N LYS A 84 13.63 -2.82 10.85
CA LYS A 84 13.05 -3.30 9.58
C LYS A 84 11.74 -4.07 9.79
N SER A 85 11.38 -4.33 11.03
CA SER A 85 10.21 -5.12 11.41
C SER A 85 9.73 -4.73 12.80
N PHE A 86 8.51 -5.10 13.11
CA PHE A 86 7.92 -5.03 14.45
C PHE A 86 7.24 -6.36 14.78
N PHE A 87 6.79 -6.51 16.02
CA PHE A 87 6.19 -7.74 16.51
C PHE A 87 4.75 -7.51 16.94
N HIS A 88 3.91 -8.51 16.72
CA HIS A 88 2.57 -8.54 17.27
C HIS A 88 2.64 -8.57 18.81
N PRO A 89 1.86 -7.74 19.54
CA PRO A 89 1.96 -7.63 20.99
C PRO A 89 1.68 -8.96 21.72
N HIS A 90 0.66 -9.71 21.28
CA HIS A 90 0.25 -10.96 21.93
C HIS A 90 0.84 -12.24 21.30
N SER A 91 0.79 -12.39 19.98
CA SER A 91 1.25 -13.61 19.30
C SER A 91 2.75 -13.66 19.04
N GLY A 92 3.49 -12.57 19.23
CA GLY A 92 4.92 -12.49 18.90
C GLY A 92 5.24 -12.58 17.40
N LYS A 93 4.22 -12.64 16.53
CA LYS A 93 4.40 -12.73 15.08
C LYS A 93 5.15 -11.51 14.54
N LYS A 94 6.22 -11.75 13.78
CA LYS A 94 7.04 -10.70 13.16
C LYS A 94 6.40 -10.16 11.88
N TYR A 95 6.34 -8.84 11.76
CA TYR A 95 5.87 -8.13 10.57
C TYR A 95 7.01 -7.30 9.95
N PRO A 96 7.42 -7.59 8.70
CA PRO A 96 8.41 -6.79 8.00
C PRO A 96 7.80 -5.48 7.50
N ILE A 97 8.54 -4.38 7.67
CA ILE A 97 8.19 -3.06 7.14
C ILE A 97 8.64 -2.99 5.69
N ARG A 98 7.74 -2.57 4.80
CA ARG A 98 7.94 -2.67 3.33
C ARG A 98 8.72 -1.52 2.72
N ASN A 99 8.67 -0.34 3.32
CA ASN A 99 9.27 0.88 2.77
C ASN A 99 10.30 1.48 3.74
N TYR A 100 11.05 2.45 3.24
CA TYR A 100 11.95 3.28 4.05
C TYR A 100 11.18 4.47 4.62
N TYR A 101 11.19 4.60 5.94
CA TYR A 101 10.48 5.66 6.64
C TYR A 101 11.41 6.47 7.53
N THR A 102 11.14 7.76 7.60
CA THR A 102 11.84 8.71 8.47
C THR A 102 10.84 9.57 9.23
N CYS A 103 11.35 10.47 10.07
CA CYS A 103 10.52 11.44 10.79
C CYS A 103 9.79 12.45 9.87
N GLU A 104 10.09 12.45 8.57
CA GLU A 104 9.49 13.34 7.58
C GLU A 104 8.39 12.67 6.75
N SER A 105 8.19 11.37 6.92
CA SER A 105 7.16 10.62 6.19
C SER A 105 5.75 11.13 6.51
N THR A 106 4.91 11.17 5.48
CA THR A 106 3.50 11.60 5.50
C THR A 106 2.60 10.46 5.00
N TYR A 107 1.30 10.54 5.27
CA TYR A 107 0.33 9.48 4.93
C TYR A 107 0.75 8.09 5.44
N VAL A 108 1.13 8.06 6.71
CA VAL A 108 1.67 6.87 7.37
C VAL A 108 0.74 6.34 8.45
N ILE A 109 0.80 5.04 8.65
CA ILE A 109 0.30 4.35 9.84
C ILE A 109 1.48 4.15 10.79
N TYR A 110 1.30 4.58 12.03
CA TYR A 110 2.31 4.46 13.07
C TYR A 110 1.77 3.74 14.28
N LEU A 111 2.67 3.12 15.03
CA LEU A 111 2.41 2.55 16.33
C LEU A 111 3.06 3.42 17.41
N LEU A 112 2.38 3.65 18.52
CA LEU A 112 2.98 4.11 19.76
C LEU A 112 3.12 2.93 20.72
N LYS A 113 4.26 2.84 21.39
CA LYS A 113 4.54 1.81 22.38
C LYS A 113 4.60 2.45 23.77
N CYS A 114 3.72 1.98 24.65
CA CYS A 114 3.77 2.26 26.08
C CYS A 114 4.92 1.49 26.74
N PRO A 115 5.55 2.02 27.79
CA PRO A 115 6.48 1.23 28.62
C PRO A 115 5.82 -0.01 29.26
N CYS A 116 4.52 0.04 29.52
CA CYS A 116 3.69 -1.08 29.97
C CYS A 116 3.45 -2.18 28.91
N GLY A 117 3.92 -2.00 27.67
CA GLY A 117 3.76 -2.98 26.58
C GLY A 117 2.51 -2.78 25.72
N LEU A 118 1.53 -1.98 26.17
CA LEU A 118 0.35 -1.65 25.36
C LEU A 118 0.71 -0.82 24.12
N LEU A 119 -0.01 -1.08 23.03
CA LEU A 119 0.18 -0.41 21.75
C LEU A 119 -1.01 0.50 21.42
N TYR A 120 -0.73 1.62 20.76
CA TYR A 120 -1.72 2.46 20.08
C TYR A 120 -1.40 2.47 18.59
N ILE A 121 -2.38 2.25 17.73
CA ILE A 121 -2.25 2.48 16.29
C ILE A 121 -2.94 3.78 15.94
N GLY A 122 -2.29 4.57 15.08
CA GLY A 122 -2.87 5.79 14.55
C GLY A 122 -2.38 6.07 13.14
N GLU A 123 -3.12 6.92 12.45
CA GLU A 123 -2.81 7.44 11.13
C GLU A 123 -2.45 8.92 11.16
N THR A 124 -1.70 9.38 10.15
CA THR A 124 -1.46 10.79 9.94
C THR A 124 -1.20 11.13 8.49
N THR A 125 -1.81 12.23 8.03
CA THR A 125 -1.50 12.85 6.73
C THR A 125 -0.33 13.83 6.83
N GLN A 126 -0.09 14.38 8.02
CA GLN A 126 1.02 15.31 8.31
C GLN A 126 2.34 14.54 8.47
N LYS A 127 3.45 15.27 8.61
CA LYS A 127 4.73 14.64 8.93
C LYS A 127 4.63 13.96 10.29
N ILE A 128 5.12 12.73 10.41
CA ILE A 128 5.02 11.96 11.66
C ILE A 128 5.62 12.71 12.86
N ARG A 129 6.71 13.46 12.68
CA ARG A 129 7.33 14.24 13.76
C ARG A 129 6.36 15.23 14.41
N ASP A 130 5.49 15.84 13.62
CA ASP A 130 4.53 16.84 14.10
C ASP A 130 3.39 16.16 14.86
N ARG A 131 2.92 15.00 14.36
CA ARG A 131 1.93 14.17 15.07
C ARG A 131 2.46 13.65 16.40
N ILE A 132 3.72 13.20 16.46
CA ILE A 132 4.36 12.75 17.71
C ILE A 132 4.57 13.91 18.68
N CYS A 133 4.97 15.09 18.17
CA CYS A 133 5.05 16.30 18.99
C CYS A 133 3.70 16.63 19.64
N LYS A 134 2.60 16.53 18.86
CA LYS A 134 1.24 16.72 19.37
C LYS A 134 0.88 15.71 20.45
N HIS A 135 1.12 14.41 20.23
CA HIS A 135 0.90 13.38 21.26
C HIS A 135 1.70 13.65 22.55
N LYS A 136 2.97 14.04 22.44
CA LYS A 136 3.77 14.42 23.63
C LYS A 136 3.21 15.65 24.34
N SER A 137 2.72 16.64 23.58
CA SER A 137 2.09 17.83 24.14
C SER A 137 0.79 17.50 24.88
N THR A 138 -0.07 16.65 24.32
CA THR A 138 -1.32 16.26 24.98
C THR A 138 -1.09 15.44 26.24
N ILE A 139 -0.03 14.60 26.29
CA ILE A 139 0.38 13.91 27.51
C ILE A 139 0.88 14.90 28.57
N ARG A 140 1.76 15.86 28.21
CA ARG A 140 2.25 16.89 29.15
C ARG A 140 1.15 17.77 29.73
N ARG A 141 0.11 18.03 28.93
CA ARG A 141 -1.05 18.83 29.33
C ARG A 141 -2.15 18.00 30.00
N GLU A 142 -1.93 16.70 30.18
CA GLU A 142 -2.85 15.78 30.86
C GLU A 142 -4.28 15.83 30.29
N ILE A 143 -4.41 15.88 28.96
CA ILE A 143 -5.72 15.93 28.30
C ILE A 143 -6.37 14.53 28.34
N THR A 144 -6.96 14.17 29.48
CA THR A 144 -7.55 12.85 29.80
C THR A 144 -8.77 12.48 28.96
N ALA A 145 -9.33 13.42 28.21
CA ALA A 145 -10.34 13.13 27.19
C ALA A 145 -9.80 12.17 26.10
N LEU A 146 -8.49 12.20 25.83
CA LEU A 146 -7.83 11.35 24.85
C LEU A 146 -7.26 10.07 25.49
N PRO A 147 -7.25 8.93 24.79
CA PRO A 147 -6.87 7.65 25.37
C PRO A 147 -5.40 7.57 25.81
N VAL A 148 -4.47 8.03 24.96
CA VAL A 148 -3.04 7.94 25.26
C VAL A 148 -2.65 8.79 26.47
N PRO A 149 -3.02 10.09 26.57
CA PRO A 149 -2.79 10.88 27.78
C PRO A 149 -3.48 10.32 29.03
N ALA A 150 -4.74 9.89 28.92
CA ALA A 150 -5.48 9.32 30.05
C ALA A 150 -4.75 8.11 30.65
N HIS A 151 -4.28 7.21 29.78
CA HIS A 151 -3.52 6.03 30.19
C HIS A 151 -2.17 6.42 30.80
N PHE A 152 -1.42 7.34 30.18
CA PHE A 152 -0.12 7.78 30.71
C PHE A 152 -0.25 8.42 32.09
N HIS A 153 -1.29 9.21 32.31
CA HIS A 153 -1.59 9.79 33.63
C HIS A 153 -1.94 8.70 34.66
N ALA A 154 -2.85 7.77 34.32
CA ALA A 154 -3.28 6.70 35.20
C ALA A 154 -2.14 5.73 35.58
N ALA A 155 -1.29 5.38 34.62
CA ALA A 155 -0.17 4.48 34.81
C ALA A 155 1.13 5.17 35.31
N ARG A 156 1.07 6.48 35.60
CA ARG A 156 2.22 7.30 36.04
C ARG A 156 3.43 7.18 35.11
N HIS A 157 3.19 7.18 33.80
CA HIS A 157 4.24 7.10 32.78
C HIS A 157 4.70 8.49 32.34
N SER A 158 6.00 8.61 32.06
CA SER A 158 6.59 9.85 31.56
C SER A 158 6.54 9.95 30.04
N VAL A 159 6.41 11.18 29.54
CA VAL A 159 6.40 11.51 28.10
C VAL A 159 7.68 11.04 27.39
N SER A 160 8.81 11.01 28.10
CA SER A 160 10.11 10.55 27.55
C SER A 160 10.13 9.05 27.24
N GLN A 161 9.28 8.27 27.91
CA GLN A 161 9.15 6.83 27.74
C GLN A 161 8.30 6.47 26.51
N LEU A 162 7.55 7.42 25.95
CA LEU A 162 6.78 7.20 24.73
C LEU A 162 7.72 6.93 23.55
N LYS A 163 7.58 5.75 22.94
CA LYS A 163 8.29 5.35 21.71
C LYS A 163 7.31 5.17 20.56
N PHE A 164 7.77 5.35 19.33
CA PHE A 164 6.96 5.17 18.13
C PHE A 164 7.71 4.52 16.98
N GLN A 165 6.98 3.89 16.07
CA GLN A 165 7.50 3.30 14.84
C GLN A 165 6.50 3.49 13.71
N ILE A 166 6.96 3.70 12.48
CA ILE A 166 6.09 3.69 11.30
C ILE A 166 6.01 2.24 10.81
N ILE A 167 4.78 1.75 10.59
CA ILE A 167 4.55 0.36 10.19
C ILE A 167 4.13 0.23 8.73
N ASP A 168 3.42 1.22 8.20
CA ASP A 168 2.85 1.18 6.87
C ASP A 168 2.58 2.59 6.33
N SER A 169 2.28 2.69 5.04
CA SER A 169 1.93 3.95 4.39
C SER A 169 1.00 3.75 3.21
N VAL A 170 0.27 4.79 2.85
CA VAL A 170 -0.52 4.81 1.62
C VAL A 170 0.20 5.64 0.57
N ASP A 171 0.62 4.98 -0.50
CA ASP A 171 1.19 5.64 -1.67
C ASP A 171 0.14 6.51 -2.37
N GLU A 172 0.60 7.50 -3.13
CA GLU A 172 -0.30 8.37 -3.87
C GLU A 172 -1.01 7.59 -4.99
N PRO A 173 -2.37 7.57 -5.01
CA PRO A 173 -3.11 6.79 -5.98
C PRO A 173 -3.00 7.43 -7.37
N ARG A 174 -2.62 6.61 -8.36
CA ARG A 174 -2.33 7.11 -9.72
C ARG A 174 -3.55 7.55 -10.54
N ARG A 175 -4.71 6.95 -10.30
CA ARG A 175 -5.93 7.14 -11.11
C ARG A 175 -7.01 7.89 -10.34
N GLY A 176 -6.60 8.70 -9.36
CA GLY A 176 -7.51 9.20 -8.35
C GLY A 176 -7.98 8.10 -7.39
N GLY A 177 -8.86 8.49 -6.48
CA GLY A 177 -9.24 7.70 -5.33
C GLY A 177 -8.94 8.46 -4.04
N ASP A 178 -9.81 8.29 -3.05
CA ASP A 178 -9.65 8.98 -1.79
C ASP A 178 -8.52 8.35 -0.97
N ARG A 179 -7.33 8.97 -1.04
CA ARG A 179 -6.13 8.55 -0.29
C ARG A 179 -6.38 8.57 1.22
N LEU A 180 -7.22 9.49 1.71
CA LEU A 180 -7.57 9.56 3.13
C LEU A 180 -8.45 8.36 3.52
N MET A 181 -9.42 7.99 2.68
CA MET A 181 -10.22 6.79 2.90
C MET A 181 -9.34 5.52 2.91
N MET A 182 -8.38 5.41 2.00
CA MET A 182 -7.42 4.30 1.99
C MET A 182 -6.59 4.26 3.29
N LEU A 183 -6.15 5.43 3.77
CA LEU A 183 -5.39 5.54 5.02
C LEU A 183 -6.20 5.09 6.23
N LYS A 184 -7.46 5.55 6.35
CA LYS A 184 -8.39 5.13 7.41
C LYS A 184 -8.67 3.63 7.38
N LYS A 185 -8.86 3.07 6.17
CA LYS A 185 -9.06 1.62 6.00
C LYS A 185 -7.84 0.83 6.49
N LEU A 186 -6.65 1.31 6.14
CA LEU A 186 -5.40 0.65 6.53
C LEU A 186 -5.16 0.73 8.03
N GLU A 187 -5.46 1.87 8.66
CA GLU A 187 -5.42 2.03 10.11
C GLU A 187 -6.32 1.01 10.81
N MET A 188 -7.59 0.92 10.39
CA MET A 188 -8.55 -0.03 10.94
C MET A 188 -8.07 -1.48 10.82
N GLN A 189 -7.52 -1.84 9.65
CA GLN A 189 -6.94 -3.16 9.43
C GLN A 189 -5.81 -3.45 10.42
N TRP A 190 -4.94 -2.47 10.71
CA TRP A 190 -3.86 -2.62 11.67
C TRP A 190 -4.35 -2.66 13.12
N ILE A 191 -5.33 -1.85 13.51
CA ILE A 191 -5.95 -1.90 14.84
C ILE A 191 -6.53 -3.29 15.09
N HIS A 192 -7.30 -3.82 14.13
CA HIS A 192 -7.90 -5.14 14.25
C HIS A 192 -6.83 -6.26 14.27
N LYS A 193 -5.86 -6.18 13.36
CA LYS A 193 -4.81 -7.20 13.20
C LYS A 193 -3.82 -7.27 14.37
N LEU A 194 -3.62 -6.17 15.09
CA LEU A 194 -2.74 -6.10 16.26
C LEU A 194 -3.51 -6.07 17.58
N ASP A 195 -4.84 -6.08 17.52
CA ASP A 195 -5.74 -6.14 18.66
C ASP A 195 -5.48 -5.03 19.69
N THR A 196 -5.34 -3.80 19.19
CA THR A 196 -4.93 -2.66 20.03
C THR A 196 -6.08 -1.91 20.69
N ILE A 197 -7.28 -2.51 20.72
CA ILE A 197 -8.45 -1.94 21.42
C ILE A 197 -8.31 -2.18 22.93
N TRP A 198 -8.72 -1.20 23.74
CA TRP A 198 -8.78 -1.31 25.18
C TRP A 198 -9.68 -2.50 25.60
N PRO A 199 -9.26 -3.37 26.54
CA PRO A 199 -8.13 -3.22 27.45
C PRO A 199 -6.78 -3.80 26.97
N ARG A 200 -6.74 -4.45 25.79
CA ARG A 200 -5.52 -5.11 25.28
C ARG A 200 -4.57 -4.17 24.55
N GLY A 201 -5.05 -2.98 24.17
CA GLY A 201 -4.24 -1.86 23.72
C GLY A 201 -4.81 -0.51 24.16
N LEU A 202 -4.40 0.56 23.47
CA LEU A 202 -4.72 1.94 23.83
C LEU A 202 -5.78 2.60 22.93
N ASN A 203 -6.22 1.95 21.85
CA ASN A 203 -7.32 2.46 21.04
C ASN A 203 -8.65 2.26 21.80
N ARG A 204 -9.54 3.27 21.87
CA ARG A 204 -10.85 3.10 22.54
C ARG A 204 -11.81 2.31 21.67
N GLU A 205 -12.11 2.84 20.50
CA GLU A 205 -13.03 2.25 19.53
C GLU A 205 -12.60 2.65 18.12
N TYR A 206 -13.01 1.88 17.13
CA TYR A 206 -13.01 2.30 15.73
C TYR A 206 -14.38 1.99 15.15
N THR A 207 -14.92 2.85 14.28
CA THR A 207 -16.22 2.63 13.65
C THR A 207 -16.03 1.86 12.33
N PRO A 208 -16.41 0.58 12.24
CA PRO A 208 -16.28 -0.19 10.99
C PRO A 208 -17.26 0.29 9.90
N ALA A 209 -18.29 1.06 10.30
CA ALA A 209 -19.41 1.45 9.45
C ALA A 209 -19.01 2.20 8.17
N MET A 210 -17.85 2.87 8.15
CA MET A 210 -17.34 3.54 6.94
C MET A 210 -16.95 2.55 5.82
N PHE A 211 -16.94 1.24 6.07
CA PHE A 211 -16.43 0.22 5.13
C PHE A 211 -17.34 -1.00 4.92
N MET A 212 -18.46 -1.11 5.64
CA MET A 212 -19.40 -2.24 5.49
C MET A 212 -20.43 -2.06 4.37
N PHE A 213 -20.54 -0.85 3.79
CA PHE A 213 -21.42 -0.58 2.66
C PHE A 213 -20.59 -0.26 1.41
N ARG A 214 -20.24 -1.29 0.64
CA ARG A 214 -19.85 -1.16 -0.76
C ARG A 214 -19.96 -2.49 -1.49
#